data_AF-A0A813HEA3-F1
#
_entry.id   AF-A0A813HEA3-F1
#
_cell.length_a   1.000
_cell.length_b   1.000
_cell.length_c   1.000
_cell.angle_alpha   90.00
_cell.angle_beta   90.00
_cell.angle_gamma   90.00
#
_symmetry.space_group_name_H-M   'P 1'
#
loop_
_entity.id
_entity.type
_entity.pdbx_description
1 polymer ?
#
loop_
_entity_poly.entity_id
_entity_poly.type
_entity_poly.pdbx_seq_one_letter_code
_entity_poly.pdbx_strand_id
1 'polypeptide(L)'
;MRATSHRSQACPSCRESAPVTTAAADLAESMKLLSAALTSGSGLHAGYLWKHEGNASVADVIAEVYYINVGSARERRQNMESQLEQFQKRNSVRYARFKAVTPSDQRVQEFAASTSFQKMMHHHHHDHHQKIGSKAKIGSNNRQKSYLRKQLKVQLIGSKACGLSHFDLWRLLLKDSDALLSEAPFALVLEDDAVLSADALDALPERLRDIPEEADMILLGFWGSKRPEDEVAAGIYKAQLPFHFLNGTEDQFFYGGSHAYLLRLDSLPRMIAFVGRGLSIYPDEVTAYSSVPGSVRKYVLYPPLVHLKLGERKSLHPGLEDRIMEADPDMVPTS
;
A
#
# COMPACT_ATOMS: atom_id res chain seq x y z
N MET A 1 -53.35 -1.59 -54.16
CA MET A 1 -53.15 -2.05 -52.76
C MET A 1 -52.62 -3.48 -52.76
N ARG A 2 -51.30 -3.67 -52.63
CA ARG A 2 -50.68 -4.95 -52.26
C ARG A 2 -49.49 -4.60 -51.36
N ALA A 3 -49.58 -4.96 -50.09
CA ALA A 3 -48.53 -4.76 -49.11
C ALA A 3 -47.59 -5.97 -49.12
N THR A 4 -46.32 -5.73 -49.41
CA THR A 4 -45.23 -6.71 -49.28
C THR A 4 -44.71 -6.69 -47.85
N SER A 5 -44.86 -7.82 -47.17
CA SER A 5 -44.35 -8.09 -45.83
C SER A 5 -42.87 -8.49 -45.91
N HIS A 6 -41.98 -7.62 -45.40
CA HIS A 6 -40.58 -7.97 -45.19
C HIS A 6 -40.41 -8.55 -43.78
N ARG A 7 -40.22 -9.87 -43.71
CA ARG A 7 -39.79 -10.58 -42.50
C ARG A 7 -38.27 -10.49 -42.39
N SER A 8 -37.79 -9.67 -41.44
CA SER A 8 -36.39 -9.62 -41.01
C SER A 8 -36.06 -10.88 -40.22
N GLN A 9 -35.26 -11.78 -40.79
CA GLN A 9 -34.62 -12.89 -40.05
C GLN A 9 -33.44 -12.34 -39.25
N ALA A 10 -33.56 -12.38 -37.92
CA ALA A 10 -32.45 -12.09 -37.02
C ALA A 10 -31.44 -13.26 -37.03
N CYS A 11 -30.16 -12.93 -37.22
CA CYS A 11 -29.03 -13.87 -37.24
C CYS A 11 -28.76 -14.41 -35.81
N PRO A 12 -28.82 -15.73 -35.56
CA PRO A 12 -28.67 -16.28 -34.21
C PRO A 12 -27.22 -16.40 -33.68
N SER A 13 -26.20 -15.96 -34.41
CA SER A 13 -24.80 -16.31 -34.11
C SER A 13 -23.94 -15.21 -33.47
N CYS A 14 -24.51 -14.08 -33.02
CA CYS A 14 -23.74 -13.00 -32.38
C CYS A 14 -24.08 -12.86 -30.89
N ARG A 15 -23.75 -13.86 -30.08
CA ARG A 15 -23.62 -13.72 -28.62
C ARG A 15 -22.40 -14.48 -28.12
N GLU A 16 -21.22 -14.07 -28.59
CA GLU A 16 -20.02 -14.30 -27.79
C GLU A 16 -20.10 -13.34 -26.60
N SER A 17 -20.46 -13.88 -25.44
CA SER A 17 -20.35 -13.17 -24.17
C SER A 17 -18.91 -12.75 -23.98
N ALA A 18 -18.66 -11.44 -23.90
CA ALA A 18 -17.34 -10.92 -23.57
C ALA A 18 -16.81 -11.63 -22.31
N PRO A 19 -15.53 -12.04 -22.28
CA PRO A 19 -14.97 -12.71 -21.12
C PRO A 19 -15.18 -11.83 -19.89
N VAL A 20 -15.81 -12.39 -18.86
CA VAL A 20 -15.95 -11.74 -17.56
C VAL A 20 -14.54 -11.37 -17.12
N THR A 21 -14.28 -10.06 -17.04
CA THR A 21 -12.96 -9.55 -16.68
C THR A 21 -12.56 -10.10 -15.31
N THR A 22 -11.29 -10.49 -15.16
CA THR A 22 -10.66 -10.99 -13.92
C THR A 22 -11.03 -10.14 -12.69
N ALA A 23 -11.12 -8.82 -12.83
CA ALA A 23 -11.53 -7.90 -11.76
C ALA A 23 -12.95 -8.14 -11.22
N ALA A 24 -13.91 -8.53 -12.07
CA ALA A 24 -15.28 -8.81 -11.65
C ALA A 24 -15.37 -10.14 -10.90
N ALA A 25 -14.57 -11.13 -11.29
CA ALA A 25 -14.44 -12.40 -10.57
C ALA A 25 -13.80 -12.18 -9.19
N ASP A 26 -12.72 -11.40 -9.13
CA ASP A 26 -12.03 -11.02 -7.89
C ASP A 26 -12.96 -10.26 -6.93
N LEU A 27 -13.75 -9.32 -7.44
CA LEU A 27 -14.74 -8.60 -6.64
C LEU A 27 -15.84 -9.55 -6.15
N ALA A 28 -16.34 -10.43 -7.02
CA ALA A 28 -17.36 -11.41 -6.64
C ALA A 28 -16.85 -12.39 -5.57
N GLU A 29 -15.60 -12.85 -5.66
CA GLU A 29 -14.97 -13.67 -4.62
C GLU A 29 -14.82 -12.89 -3.31
N SER A 30 -14.35 -11.64 -3.39
CA SER A 30 -14.22 -10.77 -2.20
C SER A 30 -15.57 -10.51 -1.53
N MET A 31 -16.63 -10.32 -2.32
CA MET A 31 -17.99 -10.16 -1.82
C MET A 31 -18.56 -11.45 -1.24
N LYS A 32 -18.20 -12.63 -1.78
CA LYS A 32 -18.55 -13.93 -1.20
C LYS A 32 -17.86 -14.13 0.15
N LEU A 33 -16.57 -13.81 0.25
CA LEU A 33 -15.81 -13.87 1.50
C LEU A 33 -16.38 -12.90 2.55
N LEU A 34 -16.70 -11.66 2.13
CA LEU A 34 -17.35 -10.69 3.00
C LEU A 34 -18.72 -11.18 3.46
N SER A 35 -19.54 -11.69 2.55
CA SER A 35 -20.85 -12.23 2.88
C SER A 35 -20.71 -13.38 3.89
N ALA A 36 -19.80 -14.32 3.65
CA ALA A 36 -19.53 -15.43 4.57
C ALA A 36 -19.11 -14.92 5.96
N ALA A 37 -18.18 -13.97 6.02
CA ALA A 37 -17.69 -13.36 7.26
C ALA A 37 -18.77 -12.55 8.01
N LEU A 38 -19.71 -11.92 7.30
CA LEU A 38 -20.83 -11.21 7.92
C LEU A 38 -21.92 -12.18 8.40
N THR A 39 -22.12 -13.30 7.70
CA THR A 39 -23.13 -14.31 8.05
C THR A 39 -22.70 -15.28 9.14
N SER A 40 -21.40 -15.50 9.32
CA SER A 40 -20.87 -16.42 10.33
C SER A 40 -21.15 -15.95 11.76
N GLY A 41 -21.71 -14.75 11.95
CA GLY A 41 -22.22 -14.31 13.25
C GLY A 41 -21.14 -14.41 14.32
N SER A 42 -19.86 -14.27 13.94
CA SER A 42 -18.80 -13.95 14.87
C SER A 42 -19.24 -12.61 15.46
N GLY A 43 -19.90 -12.69 16.61
CA GLY A 43 -20.26 -11.51 17.38
C GLY A 43 -18.99 -10.71 17.42
N LEU A 44 -19.01 -9.54 16.77
CA LEU A 44 -17.94 -8.55 16.81
C LEU A 44 -17.31 -8.70 18.18
N HIS A 45 -16.05 -9.15 18.25
CA HIS A 45 -15.35 -9.38 19.51
C HIS A 45 -15.26 -8.03 20.22
N ALA A 46 -16.38 -7.57 20.80
CA ALA A 46 -16.61 -6.29 21.42
C ALA A 46 -15.95 -6.24 22.80
N GLY A 47 -14.93 -7.07 22.98
CA GLY A 47 -14.31 -7.40 24.25
C GLY A 47 -12.81 -7.58 24.18
N TYR A 48 -12.16 -7.41 23.01
CA TYR A 48 -10.73 -7.05 23.02
C TYR A 48 -10.60 -5.56 23.40
N LEU A 49 -11.12 -5.23 24.59
CA LEU A 49 -10.83 -3.98 25.25
C LEU A 49 -9.35 -4.07 25.62
N TRP A 50 -8.53 -3.18 25.06
CA TRP A 50 -7.07 -3.12 25.23
C TRP A 50 -6.66 -2.68 26.66
N LYS A 51 -7.30 -3.24 27.68
CA LYS A 51 -6.94 -3.03 29.08
C LYS A 51 -5.96 -4.11 29.52
N HIS A 52 -4.77 -4.09 28.92
CA HIS A 52 -3.64 -4.73 29.58
C HIS A 52 -3.21 -3.83 30.75
N GLU A 53 -3.83 -4.07 31.91
CA GLU A 53 -3.22 -3.71 33.19
C GLU A 53 -2.02 -4.65 33.40
N GLY A 54 -0.88 -4.40 32.73
CA GLY A 54 0.31 -5.23 32.89
C GLY A 54 1.34 -5.17 31.75
N ASN A 55 2.39 -5.99 31.91
CA ASN A 55 3.50 -6.17 30.97
C ASN A 55 3.08 -7.06 29.78
N ALA A 56 2.20 -6.56 28.91
CA ALA A 56 1.89 -7.25 27.67
C ALA A 56 3.17 -7.46 26.84
N SER A 57 3.33 -8.66 26.29
CA SER A 57 4.44 -9.04 25.42
C SER A 57 4.10 -8.79 23.95
N VAL A 58 5.10 -8.85 23.08
CA VAL A 58 4.90 -8.75 21.63
C VAL A 58 4.02 -9.91 21.10
N ALA A 59 4.10 -11.09 21.71
CA ALA A 59 3.29 -12.26 21.34
C ALA A 59 1.80 -12.09 21.69
N ASP A 60 1.47 -11.25 22.68
CA ASP A 60 0.07 -10.91 23.00
C ASP A 60 -0.54 -9.96 21.97
N VAL A 61 0.31 -9.28 21.17
CA VAL A 61 -0.10 -8.30 20.17
C VAL A 61 -0.10 -8.90 18.76
N ILE A 62 0.92 -9.69 18.43
CA ILE A 62 1.19 -10.18 17.08
C ILE A 62 1.08 -11.70 17.03
N ALA A 63 0.10 -12.20 16.28
CA ALA A 63 -0.12 -13.63 16.09
C ALA A 63 0.99 -14.23 15.21
N GLU A 64 1.28 -13.57 14.10
CA GLU A 64 2.29 -14.01 13.15
C GLU A 64 2.87 -12.85 12.34
N VAL A 65 4.13 -12.98 11.93
CA VAL A 65 4.81 -12.06 11.02
C VAL A 65 4.81 -12.61 9.60
N TYR A 66 4.35 -11.81 8.64
CA TYR A 66 4.44 -12.11 7.22
C TYR A 66 5.39 -11.12 6.56
N TYR A 67 6.32 -11.62 5.75
CA TYR A 67 7.14 -10.73 4.92
C TYR A 67 6.96 -11.02 3.43
N ILE A 68 6.77 -9.95 2.65
CA ILE A 68 6.58 -9.99 1.21
C ILE A 68 7.95 -9.91 0.55
N ASN A 69 8.27 -10.89 -0.29
CA ASN A 69 9.55 -10.94 -1.00
C ASN A 69 9.36 -11.32 -2.47
N VAL A 70 10.05 -10.59 -3.36
CA VAL A 70 10.17 -10.97 -4.76
C VAL A 70 11.15 -12.13 -4.85
N GLY A 71 10.73 -13.28 -5.38
CA GLY A 71 11.53 -14.51 -5.33
C GLY A 71 12.91 -14.44 -5.98
N SER A 72 13.14 -13.48 -6.90
CA SER A 72 14.46 -13.22 -7.49
C SER A 72 15.42 -12.44 -6.56
N ALA A 73 14.92 -11.78 -5.51
CA ALA A 73 15.69 -10.96 -4.58
C ALA A 73 16.27 -11.80 -3.44
N ARG A 74 17.18 -12.73 -3.76
CA ARG A 74 17.76 -13.70 -2.81
C ARG A 74 18.47 -13.03 -1.62
N GLU A 75 19.23 -11.97 -1.85
CA GLU A 75 19.98 -11.29 -0.79
C GLU A 75 19.04 -10.59 0.19
N ARG A 76 18.05 -9.84 -0.31
CA ARG A 76 17.02 -9.20 0.52
C ARG A 76 16.27 -10.22 1.37
N ARG A 77 15.92 -11.37 0.78
CA ARG A 77 15.33 -12.50 1.49
C ARG A 77 16.21 -12.98 2.64
N GLN A 78 17.48 -13.31 2.37
CA GLN A 78 18.39 -13.81 3.40
C GLN A 78 18.59 -12.79 4.54
N ASN A 79 18.68 -11.51 4.19
CA ASN A 79 18.76 -10.43 5.16
C ASN A 79 17.50 -10.32 6.03
N MET A 80 16.30 -10.45 5.44
CA MET A 80 15.05 -10.43 6.20
C MET A 80 14.88 -11.68 7.08
N GLU A 81 15.16 -12.87 6.54
CA GLU A 81 15.09 -14.13 7.30
C GLU A 81 16.04 -14.11 8.51
N SER A 82 17.26 -13.57 8.36
CA SER A 82 18.19 -13.44 9.49
C SER A 82 17.71 -12.49 10.60
N GLN A 83 17.03 -11.40 10.23
CA GLN A 83 16.41 -10.48 11.20
C GLN A 83 15.23 -11.16 11.92
N LEU A 84 14.38 -11.86 11.16
CA LEU A 84 13.21 -12.56 11.69
C LEU A 84 13.58 -13.75 12.59
N GLU A 85 14.67 -14.47 12.31
CA GLU A 85 15.18 -15.51 13.19
C GLU A 85 15.59 -14.96 14.57
N GLN A 86 16.23 -13.79 14.61
CA GLN A 86 16.59 -13.12 15.86
C GLN A 86 15.35 -12.63 16.60
N PHE A 87 14.43 -12.01 15.86
CA PHE A 87 13.15 -11.55 16.39
C PHE A 87 12.31 -12.69 16.99
N GLN A 88 12.18 -13.82 16.28
CA GLN A 88 11.44 -15.00 16.73
C GLN A 88 12.06 -15.60 17.99
N LYS A 89 13.39 -15.70 18.08
CA LYS A 89 14.08 -16.22 19.27
C LYS A 89 13.79 -15.40 20.53
N ARG A 90 13.63 -14.08 20.39
CA ARG A 90 13.35 -13.18 21.51
C ARG A 90 11.87 -13.15 21.88
N ASN A 91 11.00 -13.07 20.88
CA ASN A 91 9.59 -12.74 21.08
C ASN A 91 8.65 -13.95 20.98
N SER A 92 9.15 -15.14 20.61
CA SER A 92 8.36 -16.34 20.37
C SER A 92 7.24 -16.21 19.31
N VAL A 93 7.34 -15.19 18.44
CA VAL A 93 6.38 -14.96 17.35
C VAL A 93 6.87 -15.66 16.07
N ARG A 94 5.99 -16.44 15.44
CA ARG A 94 6.29 -17.15 14.19
C ARG A 94 6.36 -16.18 13.01
N TYR A 95 7.03 -16.61 11.94
CA TYR A 95 7.02 -15.86 10.69
C TYR A 95 6.88 -16.76 9.46
N ALA A 96 6.27 -16.20 8.42
CA ALA A 96 6.09 -16.82 7.12
C ALA A 96 6.49 -15.88 5.96
N ARG A 97 7.03 -16.47 4.89
CA ARG A 97 7.30 -15.75 3.65
C ARG A 97 6.07 -15.75 2.75
N PHE A 98 5.66 -14.56 2.31
CA PHE A 98 4.70 -14.40 1.23
C PHE A 98 5.41 -14.09 -0.09
N LYS A 99 5.04 -14.81 -1.16
CA LYS A 99 5.62 -14.60 -2.49
C LYS A 99 4.99 -13.36 -3.12
N ALA A 100 5.80 -12.33 -3.36
CA ALA A 100 5.34 -11.11 -4.01
C ALA A 100 4.82 -11.39 -5.43
N VAL A 101 3.79 -10.64 -5.81
CA VAL A 101 3.34 -10.49 -7.19
C VAL A 101 4.43 -9.76 -7.96
N THR A 102 4.72 -10.24 -9.17
CA THR A 102 5.79 -9.70 -10.01
C THR A 102 5.20 -8.85 -11.14
N PRO A 103 6.01 -7.96 -11.76
CA PRO A 103 5.59 -7.26 -12.97
C PRO A 103 5.06 -8.19 -14.07
N SER A 104 5.55 -9.43 -14.17
CA SER A 104 5.11 -10.43 -15.16
C SER A 104 3.78 -11.12 -14.82
N ASP A 105 3.18 -10.87 -13.66
CA ASP A 105 1.86 -11.40 -13.32
C ASP A 105 0.81 -10.93 -14.34
N GLN A 106 -0.07 -11.84 -14.76
CA GLN A 106 -1.08 -11.57 -15.78
C GLN A 106 -1.96 -10.37 -15.42
N ARG A 107 -2.37 -10.22 -14.15
CA ARG A 107 -3.22 -9.11 -13.69
C ARG A 107 -2.50 -7.76 -13.80
N VAL A 108 -1.18 -7.77 -13.59
CA VAL A 108 -0.33 -6.58 -13.76
C VAL A 108 -0.17 -6.24 -15.25
N GLN A 109 0.00 -7.25 -16.11
CA GLN A 109 0.06 -7.06 -17.57
C GLN A 109 -1.26 -6.56 -18.15
N GLU A 110 -2.40 -7.12 -17.70
CA GLU A 110 -3.75 -6.66 -18.06
C GLU A 110 -3.95 -5.19 -17.66
N PHE A 111 -3.53 -4.81 -16.44
CA PHE A 111 -3.54 -3.41 -16.01
C PHE A 111 -2.68 -2.53 -16.93
N ALA A 112 -1.45 -2.93 -17.24
CA ALA A 112 -0.54 -2.18 -18.11
C ALA A 112 -1.06 -2.05 -19.56
N ALA A 113 -1.87 -2.99 -20.01
CA ALA A 113 -2.52 -2.97 -21.32
C ALA A 113 -3.84 -2.17 -21.33
N SER A 114 -4.42 -1.87 -20.16
CA SER A 114 -5.74 -1.23 -20.06
C SER A 114 -5.76 0.20 -20.61
N THR A 115 -6.90 0.59 -21.19
CA THR A 115 -7.12 1.96 -21.69
C THR A 115 -6.97 3.01 -20.58
N SER A 116 -7.38 2.69 -19.35
CA SER A 116 -7.24 3.58 -18.19
C SER A 116 -5.77 3.87 -17.86
N PHE A 117 -4.91 2.86 -17.91
CA PHE A 117 -3.47 3.03 -17.75
C PHE A 117 -2.86 3.89 -18.86
N GLN A 118 -3.25 3.64 -20.11
CA GLN A 118 -2.77 4.46 -21.24
C GLN A 118 -3.19 5.93 -21.06
N LYS A 119 -4.45 6.20 -20.67
CA LYS A 119 -4.94 7.55 -20.38
C LYS A 119 -4.15 8.22 -19.24
N MET A 120 -3.88 7.50 -18.16
CA MET A 120 -3.07 7.98 -17.03
C MET A 120 -1.66 8.40 -17.49
N MET A 121 -1.00 7.56 -18.30
CA MET A 121 0.31 7.87 -18.89
C MET A 121 0.27 9.10 -19.81
N HIS A 122 -0.82 9.29 -20.55
CA HIS A 122 -1.01 10.48 -21.38
C HIS A 122 -1.23 11.75 -20.54
N HIS A 123 -1.99 11.69 -19.45
CA HIS A 123 -2.29 12.84 -18.60
C HIS A 123 -1.04 13.33 -17.84
N HIS A 124 -0.31 12.42 -17.19
CA HIS A 124 0.96 12.76 -16.51
C HIS A 124 1.97 13.43 -17.44
N HIS A 125 1.98 13.04 -18.72
CA HIS A 125 2.84 13.66 -19.70
C HIS A 125 2.44 15.11 -19.97
N HIS A 126 1.15 15.43 -20.06
CA HIS A 126 0.67 16.80 -20.28
C HIS A 126 1.01 17.73 -19.11
N ASP A 127 0.79 17.28 -17.87
CA ASP A 127 1.02 18.09 -16.68
C ASP A 127 2.51 18.43 -16.49
N HIS A 128 3.40 17.48 -16.75
CA HIS A 128 4.84 17.75 -16.70
C HIS A 128 5.30 18.76 -17.77
N HIS A 129 4.69 18.80 -18.96
CA HIS A 129 5.05 19.80 -19.98
C HIS A 129 4.60 21.21 -19.61
N GLN A 130 3.43 21.37 -18.99
CA GLN A 130 3.00 22.68 -18.51
C GLN A 130 3.93 23.21 -17.41
N LYS A 131 4.39 22.34 -16.50
CA LYS A 131 5.28 22.73 -15.39
C LYS A 131 6.70 23.12 -15.84
N ILE A 132 7.24 22.49 -16.88
CA ILE A 132 8.59 22.80 -17.40
C ILE A 132 8.58 24.03 -18.34
N GLY A 133 7.46 24.24 -19.06
CA GLY A 133 7.35 25.28 -20.08
C GLY A 133 7.36 26.73 -19.57
N SER A 134 7.13 26.97 -18.27
CA SER A 134 7.04 28.33 -17.72
C SER A 134 8.39 28.92 -17.26
N LYS A 135 9.45 28.11 -17.10
CA LYS A 135 10.74 28.62 -16.59
C LYS A 135 11.98 28.31 -17.43
N ALA A 136 11.93 27.43 -18.44
CA ALA A 136 13.09 27.16 -19.28
C ALA A 136 12.70 26.91 -20.74
N LYS A 137 13.02 27.86 -21.64
CA LYS A 137 13.09 27.64 -23.12
C LYS A 137 14.24 26.70 -23.53
N ILE A 138 14.69 25.82 -22.63
CA ILE A 138 15.80 24.90 -22.89
C ILE A 138 15.19 23.62 -23.47
N GLY A 139 15.53 23.32 -24.72
CA GLY A 139 14.95 22.24 -25.50
C GLY A 139 15.08 20.87 -24.82
N SER A 140 14.03 20.46 -24.12
CA SER A 140 13.83 19.07 -23.71
C SER A 140 13.79 18.20 -24.96
N ASN A 141 14.90 17.52 -25.26
CA ASN A 141 15.00 16.65 -26.42
C ASN A 141 14.06 15.44 -26.27
N ASN A 142 13.63 14.86 -27.40
CA ASN A 142 12.72 13.70 -27.41
C ASN A 142 13.26 12.49 -26.62
N ARG A 143 14.57 12.40 -26.42
CA ARG A 143 15.24 11.33 -25.68
C ARG A 143 14.92 11.39 -24.18
N GLN A 144 14.99 12.57 -23.56
CA GLN A 144 14.66 12.74 -22.14
C GLN A 144 13.18 12.44 -21.86
N LYS A 145 12.27 12.88 -22.73
CA LYS A 145 10.84 12.57 -22.62
C LYS A 145 10.56 11.06 -22.71
N SER A 146 11.23 10.37 -23.63
CA SER A 146 11.12 8.91 -23.78
C SER A 146 11.62 8.17 -22.54
N TYR A 147 12.74 8.61 -21.96
CA TYR A 147 13.32 8.03 -20.75
C TYR A 147 12.38 8.18 -19.54
N LEU A 148 11.87 9.39 -19.28
CA LEU A 148 10.94 9.64 -18.17
C LEU A 148 9.64 8.82 -18.30
N ARG A 149 9.08 8.72 -19.51
CA ARG A 149 7.91 7.85 -19.77
C ARG A 149 8.20 6.38 -19.46
N LYS A 150 9.40 5.89 -19.81
CA LYS A 150 9.80 4.52 -19.51
C LYS A 150 9.93 4.30 -18.00
N GLN A 151 10.54 5.23 -17.28
CA GLN A 151 10.67 5.16 -15.81
C GLN A 151 9.30 5.19 -15.12
N LEU A 152 8.42 6.14 -15.48
CA LEU A 152 7.07 6.23 -14.92
C LEU A 152 6.28 4.93 -15.17
N LYS A 153 6.35 4.37 -16.39
CA LYS A 153 5.72 3.10 -16.71
C LYS A 153 6.22 1.97 -15.81
N VAL A 154 7.54 1.85 -15.62
CA VAL A 154 8.13 0.84 -14.74
C VAL A 154 7.68 1.03 -13.29
N GLN A 155 7.67 2.27 -12.81
CA GLN A 155 7.22 2.61 -11.45
C GLN A 155 5.76 2.20 -11.24
N LEU A 156 4.84 2.62 -12.12
CA LEU A 156 3.42 2.30 -11.97
C LEU A 156 3.14 0.78 -12.03
N ILE A 157 3.86 0.06 -12.89
CA ILE A 157 3.78 -1.41 -12.97
C ILE A 157 4.28 -2.04 -11.66
N GLY A 158 5.42 -1.57 -11.15
CA GLY A 158 5.98 -2.01 -9.87
C GLY A 158 5.04 -1.75 -8.71
N SER A 159 4.46 -0.54 -8.63
CA SER A 159 3.49 -0.16 -7.61
C SER A 159 2.22 -1.01 -7.68
N LYS A 160 1.72 -1.31 -8.88
CA LYS A 160 0.58 -2.23 -9.06
C LYS A 160 0.90 -3.63 -8.55
N ALA A 161 2.08 -4.15 -8.87
CA ALA A 161 2.53 -5.46 -8.39
C ALA A 161 2.69 -5.48 -6.86
N CYS A 162 3.25 -4.42 -6.27
CA CYS A 162 3.32 -4.24 -4.82
C CYS A 162 1.91 -4.25 -4.20
N GLY A 163 0.99 -3.40 -4.67
CA GLY A 163 -0.37 -3.35 -4.17
C GLY A 163 -1.12 -4.69 -4.24
N LEU A 164 -0.97 -5.44 -5.35
CA LEU A 164 -1.53 -6.79 -5.47
C LEU A 164 -0.90 -7.78 -4.49
N SER A 165 0.39 -7.65 -4.18
CA SER A 165 1.06 -8.51 -3.19
C SER A 165 0.47 -8.35 -1.79
N HIS A 166 0.25 -7.11 -1.35
CA HIS A 166 -0.41 -6.84 -0.06
C HIS A 166 -1.84 -7.37 -0.06
N PHE A 167 -2.59 -7.12 -1.13
CA PHE A 167 -3.98 -7.54 -1.21
C PHE A 167 -4.17 -9.06 -1.24
N ASP A 168 -3.32 -9.78 -1.99
CA ASP A 168 -3.32 -11.24 -2.00
C ASP A 168 -2.91 -11.82 -0.64
N LEU A 169 -1.97 -11.18 0.07
CA LEU A 169 -1.63 -11.54 1.44
C LEU A 169 -2.82 -11.33 2.39
N TRP A 170 -3.54 -10.21 2.30
CA TRP A 170 -4.72 -9.97 3.13
C TRP A 170 -5.80 -11.02 2.91
N ARG A 171 -6.02 -11.43 1.65
CA ARG A 171 -6.95 -12.52 1.32
C ARG A 171 -6.50 -13.87 1.89
N LEU A 172 -5.20 -14.13 1.93
CA LEU A 172 -4.65 -15.32 2.60
C LEU A 172 -4.95 -15.25 4.10
N LEU A 173 -4.58 -14.15 4.76
CA LEU A 173 -4.82 -13.94 6.19
C LEU A 173 -6.29 -14.06 6.56
N LEU A 174 -7.21 -13.60 5.70
CA LEU A 174 -8.64 -13.72 5.94
C LEU A 174 -9.10 -15.18 6.05
N LYS A 175 -8.50 -16.09 5.27
CA LYS A 175 -8.84 -17.53 5.31
C LYS A 175 -8.46 -18.17 6.64
N ASP A 176 -7.38 -17.69 7.26
CA ASP A 176 -6.84 -18.21 8.51
C ASP A 176 -7.15 -17.30 9.72
N SER A 177 -8.00 -16.27 9.52
CA SER A 177 -8.19 -15.19 10.50
C SER A 177 -8.75 -15.66 11.83
N ASP A 178 -9.66 -16.64 11.86
CA ASP A 178 -10.20 -17.20 13.11
C ASP A 178 -9.12 -17.87 13.96
N ALA A 179 -8.21 -18.62 13.32
CA ALA A 179 -7.09 -19.27 14.02
C ALA A 179 -6.10 -18.22 14.54
N LEU A 180 -5.73 -17.25 13.69
CA LEU A 180 -4.80 -16.18 14.08
C LEU A 180 -5.38 -15.28 15.20
N LEU A 181 -6.68 -14.94 15.14
CA LEU A 181 -7.37 -14.14 16.16
C LEU A 181 -7.43 -14.84 17.52
N SER A 182 -7.35 -16.17 17.55
CA SER A 182 -7.26 -16.92 18.79
C SER A 182 -5.89 -16.79 19.48
N GLU A 183 -4.86 -16.36 18.74
CA GLU A 183 -3.50 -16.15 19.24
C GLU A 183 -3.28 -14.67 19.61
N ALA A 184 -3.57 -13.74 18.69
CA ALA A 184 -3.43 -12.31 18.93
C ALA A 184 -4.28 -11.47 17.95
N PRO A 185 -4.52 -10.17 18.22
CA PRO A 185 -5.41 -9.33 17.41
C PRO A 185 -4.79 -8.86 16.08
N PHE A 186 -3.46 -8.85 15.95
CA PHE A 186 -2.77 -8.34 14.77
C PHE A 186 -1.90 -9.40 14.09
N ALA A 187 -1.74 -9.24 12.78
CA ALA A 187 -0.58 -9.76 12.05
C ALA A 187 0.38 -8.61 11.74
N LEU A 188 1.69 -8.87 11.80
CA LEU A 188 2.72 -7.94 11.34
C LEU A 188 3.02 -8.24 9.87
N VAL A 189 2.94 -7.24 9.01
CA VAL A 189 3.34 -7.36 7.61
C VAL A 189 4.57 -6.50 7.35
N LEU A 190 5.56 -7.10 6.68
CA LEU A 190 6.82 -6.49 6.30
C LEU A 190 7.08 -6.62 4.79
N GLU A 191 7.79 -5.67 4.20
CA GLU A 191 8.47 -5.84 2.91
C GLU A 191 9.93 -6.26 3.14
N ASP A 192 10.55 -6.90 2.16
CA ASP A 192 11.92 -7.44 2.25
C ASP A 192 13.05 -6.39 2.26
N ASP A 193 12.71 -5.10 2.26
CA ASP A 193 13.62 -3.98 2.58
C ASP A 193 13.36 -3.33 3.94
N ALA A 194 12.45 -3.86 4.77
CA ALA A 194 12.33 -3.39 6.14
C ALA A 194 13.56 -3.79 6.98
N VAL A 195 13.90 -2.93 7.94
CA VAL A 195 14.93 -3.12 8.95
C VAL A 195 14.26 -3.29 10.30
N LEU A 196 14.28 -4.51 10.81
CA LEU A 196 13.68 -4.95 12.06
C LEU A 196 14.80 -5.49 12.96
N SER A 197 15.27 -4.68 13.92
CA SER A 197 16.16 -5.19 14.96
C SER A 197 15.39 -6.12 15.90
N ALA A 198 16.11 -6.98 16.64
CA ALA A 198 15.49 -7.94 17.54
C ALA A 198 14.63 -7.28 18.63
N ASP A 199 14.99 -6.06 19.04
CA ASP A 199 14.37 -5.22 20.06
C ASP A 199 13.46 -4.11 19.51
N ALA A 200 13.32 -4.00 18.18
CA ALA A 200 12.58 -2.93 17.52
C ALA A 200 11.14 -2.77 18.02
N LEU A 201 10.53 -3.87 18.47
CA LEU A 201 9.14 -3.91 18.92
C LEU A 201 8.98 -4.10 20.43
N ASP A 202 10.05 -4.00 21.22
CA ASP A 202 9.96 -4.16 22.68
C ASP A 202 8.98 -3.15 23.33
N ALA A 203 8.94 -1.93 22.79
CA ALA A 203 8.02 -0.88 23.23
C ALA A 203 6.64 -0.94 22.56
N LEU A 204 6.39 -1.89 21.65
CA LEU A 204 5.16 -1.92 20.85
C LEU A 204 3.91 -2.01 21.72
N PRO A 205 3.79 -2.91 22.71
CA PRO A 205 2.57 -3.01 23.51
C PRO A 205 2.24 -1.72 24.26
N GLU A 206 3.27 -1.03 24.79
CA GLU A 206 3.08 0.27 25.46
C GLU A 206 2.61 1.34 24.49
N ARG A 207 3.20 1.40 23.28
CA ARG A 207 2.83 2.38 22.26
C ARG A 207 1.47 2.17 21.64
N LEU A 208 0.94 0.95 21.71
CA LEU A 208 -0.41 0.64 21.27
C LEU A 208 -1.47 0.94 22.33
N ARG A 209 -1.10 1.26 23.58
CA ARG A 209 -2.07 1.54 24.64
C ARG A 209 -3.05 2.66 24.28
N ASP A 210 -2.55 3.70 23.62
CA ASP A 210 -3.33 4.88 23.26
C ASP A 210 -3.79 4.85 21.79
N ILE A 211 -3.60 3.72 21.09
CA ILE A 211 -4.12 3.59 19.72
C ILE A 211 -5.65 3.53 19.79
N PRO A 212 -6.38 4.29 18.96
CA PRO A 212 -7.83 4.19 18.93
C PRO A 212 -8.25 2.75 18.62
N GLU A 213 -9.20 2.22 19.39
CA GLU A 213 -9.66 0.83 19.25
C GLU A 213 -10.07 0.52 17.82
N GLU A 214 -10.59 1.51 17.10
CA GLU A 214 -11.03 1.36 15.72
C GLU A 214 -9.92 1.29 14.67
N ALA A 215 -8.64 1.30 15.05
CA ALA A 215 -7.53 1.19 14.11
C ALA A 215 -7.58 -0.13 13.31
N ASP A 216 -7.56 -0.02 11.98
CA ASP A 216 -7.57 -1.17 11.08
C ASP A 216 -6.15 -1.57 10.68
N MET A 217 -5.30 -0.57 10.52
CA MET A 217 -3.92 -0.67 10.09
C MET A 217 -3.08 0.34 10.86
N ILE A 218 -1.91 -0.09 11.32
CA ILE A 218 -0.99 0.76 12.09
C ILE A 218 0.38 0.68 11.43
N LEU A 219 0.85 1.77 10.82
CA LEU A 219 2.20 1.84 10.26
C LEU A 219 3.23 1.88 11.38
N LEU A 220 4.20 0.97 11.31
CA LEU A 220 5.37 0.93 12.19
C LEU A 220 6.57 1.65 11.59
N GLY A 221 6.52 1.91 10.28
CA GLY A 221 7.49 2.70 9.54
C GLY A 221 6.82 3.37 8.34
N PHE A 222 7.28 4.57 7.99
CA PHE A 222 6.80 5.32 6.82
C PHE A 222 7.90 6.26 6.30
N TRP A 223 7.73 6.75 5.08
CA TRP A 223 8.51 7.83 4.47
C TRP A 223 7.62 9.06 4.20
N GLY A 224 8.25 10.20 3.94
CA GLY A 224 7.56 11.48 3.83
C GLY A 224 7.43 12.19 5.18
N SER A 225 6.43 13.06 5.29
CA SER A 225 6.20 13.92 6.46
C SER A 225 5.04 13.41 7.33
N LYS A 226 4.98 13.92 8.56
CA LYS A 226 3.79 13.88 9.42
C LYS A 226 3.14 15.25 9.47
N ARG A 227 1.85 15.32 9.82
CA ARG A 227 1.12 16.56 10.05
C ARG A 227 0.74 16.67 11.53
N PRO A 228 1.10 17.77 12.22
CA PRO A 228 0.70 17.96 13.61
C PRO A 228 -0.82 17.84 13.83
N GLU A 229 -1.63 18.26 12.86
CA GLU A 229 -3.09 18.25 12.94
C GLU A 229 -3.70 16.84 12.92
N ASP A 230 -2.92 15.83 12.54
CA ASP A 230 -3.36 14.43 12.53
C ASP A 230 -3.05 13.71 13.85
N GLU A 231 -2.35 14.35 14.80
CA GLU A 231 -1.99 13.74 16.07
C GLU A 231 -3.24 13.54 16.93
N VAL A 232 -3.56 12.29 17.24
CA VAL A 232 -4.73 11.92 18.06
C VAL A 232 -4.34 11.55 19.49
N ALA A 233 -3.07 11.19 19.70
CA ALA A 233 -2.43 10.95 20.98
C ALA A 233 -0.91 11.10 20.80
N ALA A 234 -0.16 11.17 21.90
CA ALA A 234 1.29 11.43 21.84
C ALA A 234 2.02 10.41 20.95
N GLY A 235 2.56 10.88 19.82
CA GLY A 235 3.27 10.02 18.87
C GLY A 235 2.36 9.10 18.04
N ILE A 236 1.06 9.34 18.01
CA ILE A 236 0.07 8.57 17.24
C ILE A 236 -0.67 9.52 16.30
N TYR A 237 -0.54 9.25 15.01
CA TYR A 237 -1.11 10.09 13.95
C TYR A 237 -2.14 9.32 13.14
N LYS A 238 -3.27 9.94 12.83
CA LYS A 238 -4.29 9.39 11.92
C LYS A 238 -3.92 9.72 10.47
N ALA A 239 -3.58 8.71 9.68
CA ALA A 239 -3.21 8.91 8.28
C ALA A 239 -4.45 9.20 7.43
N GLN A 240 -4.69 10.49 7.17
CA GLN A 240 -5.82 10.98 6.39
C GLN A 240 -5.38 11.77 5.14
N LEU A 241 -6.32 12.11 4.26
CA LEU A 241 -6.03 12.92 3.09
C LEU A 241 -5.68 14.39 3.42
N PRO A 242 -5.03 15.12 2.50
CA PRO A 242 -4.38 14.62 1.28
C PRO A 242 -3.16 13.73 1.59
N PHE A 243 -3.01 12.63 0.84
CA PHE A 243 -1.85 11.73 0.92
C PHE A 243 -0.56 12.41 0.40
N HIS A 244 -0.70 13.28 -0.59
CA HIS A 244 0.36 14.12 -1.10
C HIS A 244 -0.20 15.48 -1.51
N PHE A 245 0.62 16.51 -1.47
CA PHE A 245 0.31 17.80 -2.09
C PHE A 245 1.56 18.43 -2.69
N LEU A 246 1.34 19.35 -3.62
CA LEU A 246 2.41 20.12 -4.24
C LEU A 246 2.76 21.31 -3.34
N ASN A 247 3.97 21.32 -2.78
CA ASN A 247 4.55 22.48 -2.13
C ASN A 247 5.45 23.21 -3.14
N GLY A 248 4.86 24.13 -3.91
CA GLY A 248 5.55 24.74 -5.04
C GLY A 248 5.84 23.73 -6.16
N THR A 249 7.12 23.38 -6.35
CA THR A 249 7.55 22.37 -7.34
C THR A 249 7.82 21.00 -6.74
N GLU A 250 7.83 20.88 -5.42
CA GLU A 250 8.14 19.64 -4.72
C GLU A 250 6.87 18.89 -4.35
N ASP A 251 6.92 17.57 -4.50
CA ASP A 251 5.83 16.69 -4.12
C ASP A 251 6.07 16.26 -2.67
N GLN A 252 5.19 16.70 -1.77
CA GLN A 252 5.25 16.36 -0.36
C GLN A 252 4.26 15.25 -0.05
N PHE A 253 4.77 14.12 0.40
CA PHE A 253 3.97 12.97 0.81
C PHE A 253 3.81 12.91 2.33
N PHE A 254 2.67 12.38 2.77
CA PHE A 254 2.38 12.11 4.18
C PHE A 254 2.17 10.63 4.40
N TYR A 255 2.89 10.07 5.38
CA TYR A 255 2.71 8.68 5.80
C TYR A 255 2.83 7.66 4.65
N GLY A 256 3.76 7.92 3.72
CA GLY A 256 3.99 7.05 2.56
C GLY A 256 4.66 5.74 2.98
N GLY A 257 4.34 4.66 2.27
CA GLY A 257 4.96 3.35 2.45
C GLY A 257 4.10 2.32 3.17
N SER A 258 4.29 1.07 2.76
CA SER A 258 3.68 -0.16 3.29
C SER A 258 4.71 -1.17 3.79
N HIS A 259 5.97 -0.75 3.96
CA HIS A 259 7.08 -1.66 4.27
C HIS A 259 6.99 -2.31 5.64
N ALA A 260 6.27 -1.71 6.60
CA ALA A 260 6.04 -2.29 7.92
C ALA A 260 4.75 -1.77 8.55
N TYR A 261 3.79 -2.67 8.78
CA TYR A 261 2.53 -2.32 9.45
C TYR A 261 1.90 -3.50 10.19
N LEU A 262 1.13 -3.18 11.22
CA LEU A 262 0.19 -4.11 11.85
C LEU A 262 -1.15 -4.06 11.12
N LEU A 263 -1.76 -5.22 10.97
CA LEU A 263 -3.05 -5.41 10.33
C LEU A 263 -4.02 -6.04 11.32
N ARG A 264 -5.11 -5.35 11.66
CA ARG A 264 -6.11 -5.89 12.59
C ARG A 264 -6.88 -6.99 11.89
N LEU A 265 -6.78 -8.22 12.40
CA LEU A 265 -7.26 -9.41 11.70
C LEU A 265 -8.78 -9.39 11.50
N ASP A 266 -9.53 -8.94 12.50
CA ASP A 266 -11.00 -8.81 12.43
C ASP A 266 -11.49 -7.76 11.41
N SER A 267 -10.59 -6.91 10.91
CA SER A 267 -10.91 -5.79 10.02
C SER A 267 -10.65 -6.14 8.56
N LEU A 268 -9.97 -7.26 8.31
CA LEU A 268 -9.67 -7.79 6.97
C LEU A 268 -10.88 -7.82 6.04
N PRO A 269 -12.08 -8.32 6.42
CA PRO A 269 -13.23 -8.34 5.52
C PRO A 269 -13.59 -6.93 5.00
N ARG A 270 -13.68 -5.95 5.92
CA ARG A 270 -13.99 -4.56 5.57
C ARG A 270 -12.91 -3.94 4.71
N MET A 271 -11.64 -4.11 5.09
CA MET A 271 -10.50 -3.55 4.36
C MET A 271 -10.43 -4.09 2.94
N ILE A 272 -10.57 -5.42 2.77
CA ILE A 272 -10.55 -6.07 1.46
C ILE A 272 -11.72 -5.57 0.61
N ALA A 273 -12.92 -5.46 1.20
CA ALA A 273 -14.10 -4.95 0.50
C ALA A 273 -13.95 -3.47 0.08
N PHE A 274 -13.25 -2.65 0.85
CA PHE A 274 -12.98 -1.25 0.51
C PHE A 274 -11.95 -1.15 -0.63
N VAL A 275 -10.77 -1.79 -0.46
CA VAL A 275 -9.69 -1.76 -1.45
C VAL A 275 -10.09 -2.43 -2.76
N GLY A 276 -10.88 -3.51 -2.69
CA GLY A 276 -11.41 -4.23 -3.85
C GLY A 276 -12.34 -3.41 -4.76
N ARG A 277 -12.81 -2.24 -4.32
CA ARG A 277 -13.60 -1.31 -5.17
C ARG A 277 -12.76 -0.57 -6.21
N GLY A 278 -11.44 -0.79 -6.23
CA GLY A 278 -10.57 -0.36 -7.33
C GLY A 278 -10.18 1.11 -7.30
N LEU A 279 -10.02 1.70 -6.10
CA LEU A 279 -9.84 3.15 -5.95
C LEU A 279 -8.44 3.67 -6.29
N SER A 280 -7.37 2.87 -6.21
CA SER A 280 -6.03 3.27 -6.67
C SER A 280 -5.10 2.07 -6.87
N ILE A 281 -3.99 2.34 -7.56
CA ILE A 281 -2.89 1.41 -7.85
C ILE A 281 -1.87 1.34 -6.70
N TYR A 282 -1.89 2.33 -5.80
CA TYR A 282 -0.98 2.44 -4.67
C TYR A 282 -1.68 1.98 -3.39
N PRO A 283 -1.21 0.92 -2.72
CA PRO A 283 -1.82 0.45 -1.47
C PRO A 283 -1.82 1.55 -0.40
N ASP A 284 -0.75 2.35 -0.35
CA ASP A 284 -0.59 3.44 0.61
C ASP A 284 -1.63 4.55 0.44
N GLU A 285 -1.91 4.91 -0.81
CA GLU A 285 -2.87 5.94 -1.14
C GLU A 285 -4.30 5.43 -0.88
N VAL A 286 -4.64 4.22 -1.33
CA VAL A 286 -5.99 3.64 -1.08
C VAL A 286 -6.26 3.55 0.42
N THR A 287 -5.25 3.24 1.23
CA THR A 287 -5.42 3.11 2.69
C THR A 287 -5.42 4.44 3.43
N ALA A 288 -5.10 5.57 2.78
CA ALA A 288 -5.10 6.91 3.39
C ALA A 288 -6.48 7.60 3.40
N TYR A 289 -7.53 6.97 2.85
CA TYR A 289 -8.89 7.54 2.78
C TYR A 289 -9.69 7.43 4.10
N SER A 290 -9.04 7.56 5.26
CA SER A 290 -9.64 7.27 6.58
C SER A 290 -10.88 8.09 6.96
N SER A 291 -11.17 9.17 6.22
CA SER A 291 -12.35 10.03 6.41
C SER A 291 -13.60 9.54 5.68
N VAL A 292 -13.47 8.60 4.73
CA VAL A 292 -14.60 8.06 3.98
C VAL A 292 -15.30 6.97 4.82
N PRO A 293 -16.63 7.00 4.99
CA PRO A 293 -17.34 5.92 5.71
C PRO A 293 -17.05 4.54 5.12
N GLY A 294 -16.66 3.60 5.98
CA GLY A 294 -16.28 2.23 5.57
C GLY A 294 -14.90 2.11 4.93
N SER A 295 -14.08 3.15 4.98
CA SER A 295 -12.66 3.11 4.60
C SER A 295 -11.78 2.41 5.62
N VAL A 296 -10.51 2.25 5.26
CA VAL A 296 -9.45 1.78 6.15
C VAL A 296 -9.09 2.88 7.15
N ARG A 297 -9.19 2.58 8.44
CA ARG A 297 -8.80 3.48 9.53
C ARG A 297 -7.32 3.28 9.84
N LYS A 298 -6.48 4.02 9.11
CA LYS A 298 -5.02 3.91 9.16
C LYS A 298 -4.42 4.88 10.17
N TYR A 299 -3.57 4.36 11.04
CA TYR A 299 -2.80 5.13 12.03
C TYR A 299 -1.30 4.89 11.85
N VAL A 300 -0.49 5.74 12.45
CA VAL A 300 0.97 5.74 12.33
C VAL A 300 1.60 5.98 13.69
N LEU A 301 2.61 5.18 14.02
CA LEU A 301 3.44 5.38 15.20
C LEU A 301 4.65 6.27 14.87
N TYR A 302 4.86 7.32 15.66
CA TYR A 302 6.02 8.21 15.59
C TYR A 302 6.69 8.40 16.96
N PRO A 303 8.03 8.26 17.10
CA PRO A 303 9.00 7.86 16.07
C PRO A 303 8.70 6.48 15.46
N PRO A 304 9.13 6.18 14.23
CA PRO A 304 8.93 4.85 13.64
C PRO A 304 9.71 3.77 14.42
N LEU A 305 9.14 2.58 14.53
CA LEU A 305 9.78 1.40 15.15
C LEU A 305 10.56 0.56 14.13
N VAL A 306 10.13 0.61 12.87
CA VAL A 306 10.74 -0.13 11.76
C VAL A 306 11.12 0.87 10.69
N HIS A 307 12.27 0.68 10.07
CA HIS A 307 12.79 1.59 9.05
C HIS A 307 12.90 0.89 7.71
N LEU A 308 12.87 1.66 6.64
CA LEU A 308 13.38 1.18 5.36
C LEU A 308 14.89 1.05 5.45
N LYS A 309 15.43 -0.05 4.92
CA LYS A 309 16.85 -0.12 4.61
C LYS A 309 17.10 0.97 3.59
N LEU A 310 17.74 2.05 4.03
CA LEU A 310 18.31 3.05 3.16
C LEU A 310 19.52 2.40 2.45
N GLY A 311 19.25 1.40 1.62
CA GLY A 311 20.22 0.93 0.64
C GLY A 311 20.39 2.09 -0.32
N GLU A 312 21.63 2.61 -0.39
CA GLU A 312 22.15 3.50 -1.42
C GLU A 312 21.06 3.93 -2.39
N ARG A 313 20.25 4.93 -2.03
CA ARG A 313 19.53 5.67 -3.05
C ARG A 313 20.65 6.32 -3.84
N LYS A 314 21.23 5.61 -4.82
CA LYS A 314 21.69 6.25 -6.05
C LYS A 314 20.46 7.00 -6.45
N SER A 315 20.44 8.29 -6.13
CA SER A 315 19.38 9.24 -6.46
C SER A 315 18.82 8.79 -7.80
N LEU A 316 17.50 8.66 -7.95
CA LEU A 316 16.89 8.30 -9.24
C LEU A 316 17.35 9.24 -10.39
N HIS A 317 18.07 10.31 -10.04
CA HIS A 317 18.89 11.15 -10.89
C HIS A 317 20.32 11.37 -10.34
N PRO A 318 21.30 10.46 -10.56
CA PRO A 318 22.69 10.78 -10.23
C PRO A 318 23.14 11.89 -11.19
N GLY A 319 23.14 13.13 -10.71
CA GLY A 319 23.45 14.35 -11.48
C GLY A 319 22.35 15.44 -11.51
N LEU A 320 21.20 15.27 -10.85
CA LEU A 320 20.26 16.39 -10.63
C LEU A 320 20.55 17.13 -9.31
N GLU A 321 21.01 16.41 -8.30
CA GLU A 321 21.38 16.97 -6.99
C GLU A 321 22.67 17.82 -7.10
N ASP A 322 23.66 17.36 -7.88
CA ASP A 322 24.91 18.11 -8.15
C ASP A 322 24.70 19.42 -8.92
N ARG A 323 23.50 19.67 -9.47
CA ARG A 323 23.15 20.89 -10.21
C ARG A 323 22.24 21.86 -9.44
N ILE A 324 21.68 21.42 -8.32
CA ILE A 324 20.80 22.26 -7.48
C ILE A 324 21.56 22.82 -6.26
N MET A 325 22.73 22.26 -5.92
CA MET A 325 23.60 22.75 -4.85
C MET A 325 24.58 23.86 -5.28
N GLU A 326 24.60 24.29 -6.54
CA GLU A 326 25.25 25.55 -6.96
C GLU A 326 24.24 26.71 -6.95
N ALA A 327 23.48 26.84 -5.86
CA ALA A 327 22.70 28.03 -5.59
C ALA A 327 23.62 29.11 -5.02
N ASP A 328 23.58 30.27 -5.68
CA ASP A 328 24.30 31.51 -5.38
C ASP A 328 24.26 31.89 -3.88
N PRO A 329 25.41 32.02 -3.19
CA PRO A 329 25.47 32.41 -1.79
C PRO A 329 24.96 33.84 -1.51
N ASP A 330 24.66 34.66 -2.53
CA ASP A 330 24.17 36.03 -2.37
C ASP A 330 22.64 36.16 -2.19
N MET A 331 21.89 35.05 -2.08
CA MET A 331 20.44 35.05 -1.83
C MET A 331 20.04 34.92 -0.35
N VAL A 332 20.82 35.50 0.57
CA VAL A 332 20.37 35.75 1.95
C VAL A 332 19.79 37.17 2.02
N PRO A 333 18.47 37.36 2.19
CA PRO A 333 17.95 38.68 2.48
C PRO A 333 18.45 39.11 3.87
N THR A 334 19.28 40.14 3.91
CA THR A 334 19.54 40.89 5.13
C THR A 334 18.34 41.78 5.44
N SER A 335 17.92 41.70 6.71
CA SER A 335 16.83 42.38 7.44
C SER A 335 15.41 41.90 7.19
#